data_AF-A0A355RER1-F1
#
_entry.id   AF-A0A355RER1-F1
#
_cell.length_a   1.000
_cell.length_b   1.000
_cell.length_c   1.000
_cell.angle_alpha   90.00
_cell.angle_beta   90.00
_cell.angle_gamma   90.00
#
_symmetry.space_group_name_H-M   'P 1'
#
loop_
_entity.id
_entity.type
_entity.pdbx_description
1 polymer ?
#
loop_
_entity_poly.entity_id
_entity_poly.type
_entity_poly.pdbx_seq_one_letter_code
_entity_poly.pdbx_strand_id
1 'polypeptide(L)'
;MAIARADTVIIDGDVNQFVKTAESGNHRIHAFDGTCGSQMFATDLDRSMFNILIGCLDQRAQIKPKRDIFERFALSFAKDLKKDK
;
A
#
# COMPACT_ATOMS: atom_id res chain seq x y z
N MET A 1 0.24 0.74 -5.22
CA MET A 1 0.52 1.45 -3.95
C MET A 1 1.19 2.76 -4.27
N ALA A 2 0.81 3.83 -3.59
CA ALA A 2 1.53 5.11 -3.61
C ALA A 2 2.44 5.18 -2.38
N ILE A 3 3.60 5.83 -2.54
CA ILE A 3 4.57 6.01 -1.46
C ILE A 3 4.66 7.50 -1.17
N ALA A 4 4.46 7.87 0.09
CA ALA A 4 4.47 9.26 0.54
C ALA A 4 5.28 9.38 1.84
N ARG A 5 5.92 10.54 2.04
CA ARG A 5 6.57 10.86 3.31
C ARG A 5 5.55 11.40 4.30
N ALA A 6 5.83 11.26 5.59
CA ALA A 6 4.95 11.73 6.67
C ALA A 6 4.51 13.20 6.51
N ASP A 7 5.41 14.09 6.11
CA ASP A 7 5.16 15.53 5.91
C ASP A 7 4.15 15.84 4.78
N THR A 8 3.85 14.85 3.94
CA THR A 8 2.93 14.98 2.80
C THR A 8 1.59 14.27 3.01
N VAL A 9 1.38 13.67 4.18
CA VAL A 9 0.20 12.86 4.48
C VAL A 9 -0.57 13.48 5.64
N ILE A 10 -1.86 13.73 5.41
CA ILE A 10 -2.81 14.09 6.45
C ILE A 10 -3.78 12.92 6.58
N ILE A 11 -3.99 12.45 7.81
CA ILE A 11 -4.98 11.43 8.15
C ILE A 11 -6.05 12.13 8.97
N ASP A 12 -7.27 12.14 8.46
CA ASP A 12 -8.44 12.65 9.13
C ASP A 12 -9.37 11.49 9.50
N GLY A 13 -9.87 11.50 10.73
CA GLY A 13 -10.63 10.40 11.32
C GLY A 13 -9.79 9.25 11.88
N ASP A 14 -10.48 8.29 12.49
CA ASP A 14 -9.87 7.13 13.15
C ASP A 14 -9.71 5.94 12.20
N VAL A 15 -8.64 5.17 12.42
CA VAL A 15 -8.38 3.93 11.69
C VAL A 15 -7.98 2.83 12.68
N ASN A 16 -8.44 1.61 12.44
CA ASN A 16 -8.02 0.44 13.18
C ASN A 16 -6.60 0.06 12.75
N GLN A 17 -5.73 -0.27 13.71
CA GLN A 17 -4.31 -0.52 13.43
C GLN A 17 -3.80 -1.76 14.16
N PHE A 18 -2.88 -2.48 13.51
CA PHE A 18 -2.06 -3.49 14.17
C PHE A 18 -0.62 -3.44 13.69
N VAL A 19 0.31 -3.92 14.52
CA VAL A 19 1.72 -4.07 14.16
C VAL A 19 1.94 -5.48 13.63
N LYS A 20 2.43 -5.58 12.39
CA LYS A 20 2.87 -6.82 11.76
C LYS A 20 4.39 -6.95 11.91
N THR A 21 4.84 -8.08 12.42
CA THR A 21 6.24 -8.50 12.32
C THR A 21 6.41 -9.40 11.11
N ALA A 22 7.23 -8.99 10.16
CA ALA A 22 7.60 -9.81 9.00
C ALA A 22 8.58 -10.91 9.41
N GLU A 23 8.71 -11.94 8.58
CA GLU A 23 9.71 -13.01 8.78
C GLU A 23 11.15 -12.46 8.86
N SER A 24 11.42 -11.33 8.22
CA SER A 24 12.69 -10.62 8.32
C SER A 24 12.91 -9.88 9.65
N GLY A 25 11.97 -9.97 10.60
CA GLY A 25 11.97 -9.19 11.85
C GLY A 25 11.51 -7.73 11.72
N ASN A 26 11.20 -7.26 10.50
CA ASN A 26 10.76 -5.89 10.28
C ASN A 26 9.34 -5.67 10.82
N HIS A 27 9.12 -4.54 11.49
CA HIS A 27 7.82 -4.15 12.02
C HIS A 27 7.15 -3.14 11.10
N ARG A 28 5.85 -3.32 10.87
CA ARG A 28 5.01 -2.36 10.13
C ARG A 28 3.66 -2.20 10.80
N ILE A 29 3.22 -0.95 10.93
CA ILE A 29 1.84 -0.62 11.24
C ILE A 29 1.02 -0.84 9.96
N HIS A 30 -0.06 -1.59 10.07
CA HIS A 30 -1.09 -1.69 9.04
C HIS A 30 -2.36 -1.01 9.55
N ALA A 31 -2.92 -0.09 8.76
CA ALA A 31 -4.11 0.67 9.11
C ALA A 31 -5.28 0.34 8.17
N PHE A 32 -6.48 0.24 8.74
CA PHE A 32 -7.69 -0.19 8.06
C PHE A 32 -8.88 0.69 8.46
N ASP A 33 -9.84 0.83 7.56
CA ASP A 33 -11.15 1.35 7.93
C ASP A 33 -11.83 0.36 8.88
N GLY A 34 -12.27 0.86 10.04
CA GLY A 34 -12.98 0.06 11.04
C GLY A 34 -14.37 -0.40 10.60
N THR A 35 -14.92 0.20 9.55
CA THR A 35 -16.27 -0.13 9.05
C THR A 35 -16.23 -1.20 7.97
N CYS A 36 -15.52 -0.97 6.87
CA CYS A 36 -15.48 -1.91 5.74
C CYS A 36 -14.27 -2.86 5.76
N GLY A 37 -13.30 -2.65 6.65
CA GLY A 37 -12.09 -3.48 6.75
C GLY A 37 -11.06 -3.23 5.64
N SER A 38 -11.28 -2.22 4.78
CA SER A 38 -10.33 -1.90 3.72
C SER A 38 -9.00 -1.41 4.30
N GLN A 39 -7.88 -1.98 3.85
CA GLN A 39 -6.57 -1.50 4.24
C GLN A 39 -6.29 -0.16 3.55
N MET A 40 -6.06 0.88 4.34
CA MET A 40 -5.82 2.24 3.84
C MET A 40 -4.33 2.47 3.56
N PHE A 41 -3.49 2.18 4.55
CA PHE A 41 -2.04 2.31 4.42
C PHE A 41 -1.27 1.30 5.29
N ALA A 42 0.03 1.22 5.03
CA ALA A 42 1.00 0.67 5.95
C ALA A 42 2.13 1.67 6.18
N THR A 43 2.77 1.64 7.34
CA THR A 43 3.90 2.53 7.66
C THR A 43 4.85 1.85 8.64
N ASP A 44 6.07 2.35 8.76
CA ASP A 44 7.01 1.97 9.81
C ASP A 44 6.54 2.46 11.19
N LEU A 45 7.19 1.99 12.25
CA LEU A 45 6.80 2.37 13.62
C LEU A 45 6.98 3.87 13.90
N ASP A 46 7.97 4.50 13.26
CA ASP A 46 8.24 5.94 13.39
C ASP A 46 7.34 6.78 12.47
N ARG A 47 6.46 6.12 11.70
CA ARG A 47 5.54 6.74 10.74
C ARG A 47 6.25 7.65 9.73
N SER A 48 7.47 7.30 9.33
CA SER A 48 8.28 8.13 8.42
C SER A 48 7.83 8.04 6.97
N MET A 49 7.41 6.84 6.54
CA MET A 49 7.00 6.55 5.17
C MET A 49 5.68 5.81 5.11
N PHE A 50 4.76 6.30 4.28
CA PHE A 50 3.43 5.75 4.09
C PHE A 50 3.31 5.03 2.76
N ASN A 51 2.85 3.79 2.85
CA ASN A 51 2.50 2.90 1.78
C ASN A 51 0.98 2.91 1.61
N ILE A 52 0.46 3.79 0.75
CA ILE A 52 -0.98 4.03 0.59
C ILE A 52 -1.55 3.07 -0.46
N LEU A 53 -2.61 2.34 -0.10
CA LEU A 53 -3.29 1.46 -1.03
C LEU A 53 -4.17 2.27 -1.97
N ILE A 54 -3.90 2.17 -3.27
CA ILE A 54 -4.54 2.99 -4.30
C ILE A 54 -6.02 2.62 -4.51
N GLY A 55 -6.40 1.37 -4.20
CA GLY A 55 -7.77 0.88 -4.46
C GLY A 55 -8.86 1.70 -3.78
N CYS A 56 -8.56 2.29 -2.62
CA CYS A 56 -9.48 3.07 -1.82
C CYS A 56 -9.45 4.58 -2.14
N LEU A 57 -8.65 5.02 -3.12
CA LEU A 57 -8.53 6.44 -3.46
C LEU A 57 -9.56 6.83 -4.53
N ASP A 58 -10.19 7.98 -4.34
CA ASP A 58 -11.11 8.56 -5.33
C ASP A 58 -10.38 8.90 -6.63
N GLN A 59 -9.20 9.51 -6.53
CA GLN A 59 -8.38 9.92 -7.68
C GLN A 59 -7.48 8.79 -8.21
N ARG A 60 -7.77 7.51 -7.88
CA ARG A 60 -6.94 6.35 -8.30
C ARG A 60 -6.63 6.32 -9.80
N ALA A 61 -7.56 6.77 -10.65
CA ALA A 61 -7.39 6.81 -12.11
C ALA A 61 -6.30 7.79 -12.57
N GLN A 62 -5.95 8.78 -11.74
CA GLN A 62 -4.92 9.78 -12.04
C GLN A 62 -3.51 9.28 -11.69
N ILE A 63 -3.39 8.18 -10.93
CA ILE A 63 -2.12 7.66 -10.44
C ILE A 63 -1.57 6.64 -11.45
N LYS A 64 -0.57 7.07 -12.22
CA LYS A 64 0.13 6.17 -13.17
C LYS A 64 1.16 5.29 -12.44
N PRO A 65 1.12 3.96 -12.60
CA PRO A 65 2.16 3.08 -12.07
C PRO A 65 3.54 3.45 -12.62
N LYS A 66 4.53 3.61 -11.74
CA LYS A 66 5.92 3.92 -12.14
C LYS A 66 6.86 2.71 -12.11
N ARG A 67 6.52 1.68 -11.33
CA ARG A 67 7.38 0.51 -11.12
C ARG A 67 6.55 -0.71 -10.76
N ASP A 68 6.91 -1.84 -11.35
CA ASP A 68 6.51 -3.16 -10.91
C ASP A 68 7.67 -3.76 -10.10
N ILE A 69 7.50 -3.86 -8.78
CA ILE A 69 8.57 -4.32 -7.88
C ILE A 69 8.66 -5.83 -7.80
N PHE A 70 7.63 -6.55 -8.26
CA PHE A 70 7.57 -8.01 -8.21
C PHE A 70 7.81 -8.66 -9.57
N GLU A 71 7.95 -7.88 -10.64
CA GLU A 71 8.20 -8.38 -11.99
C GLU A 71 9.35 -9.40 -12.08
N ARG A 72 10.43 -9.21 -11.30
CA ARG A 72 11.56 -10.14 -11.27
C ARG A 72 11.24 -11.51 -10.67
N PHE A 73 10.19 -11.57 -9.85
CA PHE A 73 9.70 -12.79 -9.22
C PHE A 73 8.40 -13.28 -9.85
N ALA A 74 7.93 -12.61 -10.91
CA ALA A 74 6.69 -12.97 -11.57
C ALA A 74 6.87 -14.29 -12.31
N LEU A 75 5.92 -15.20 -12.10
CA LEU A 75 5.83 -16.45 -12.84
C LEU A 75 5.63 -16.16 -14.33
N SER A 76 6.09 -17.06 -15.20
CA SER A 76 6.06 -16.87 -16.65
C SER A 76 4.67 -16.52 -17.19
N PHE A 77 3.62 -17.19 -16.67
CA PHE A 77 2.23 -16.95 -17.06
C PHE A 77 1.68 -15.59 -16.62
N ALA A 78 2.29 -14.90 -15.64
CA ALA A 78 1.84 -13.57 -15.22
C ALA A 78 2.02 -12.51 -16.32
N LYS A 79 2.90 -12.76 -17.29
CA LYS A 79 3.10 -11.90 -18.47
C LYS A 79 1.96 -12.00 -19.46
N ASP A 80 1.21 -13.09 -19.47
CA ASP A 80 0.10 -13.28 -20.40
C ASP A 80 -1.12 -12.42 -20.03
N LEU A 81 -1.28 -12.07 -18.75
CA LEU A 81 -2.28 -11.10 -18.29
C LEU A 81 -2.08 -9.68 -18.85
N LYS A 82 -0.91 -9.37 -19.42
CA LYS A 82 -0.62 -8.07 -20.04
C LYS A 82 -1.09 -7.98 -21.50
N LYS A 83 -1.54 -9.08 -22.13
CA LYS A 83 -1.86 -9.13 -23.58
C LYS A 83 -3.28 -8.70 -23.96
N ASP A 84 -4.21 -8.62 -23.01
CA ASP A 84 -5.63 -8.28 -23.28
C ASP A 84 -6.00 -6.82 -22.92
N LYS A 85 -5.10 -5.86 -23.20
CA LYS A 85 -5.40 -4.43 -23.06
C LYS A 85 -5.15 -3.66 -24.34
#